data_AF-A0AA35PPN7-F1
#
_entry.id   AF-A0AA35PPN7-F1
#
_cell.length_a   1.000
_cell.length_b   1.000
_cell.length_c   1.000
_cell.angle_alpha   90.00
_cell.angle_beta   90.00
_cell.angle_gamma   90.00
#
_symmetry.space_group_name_H-M   'P 1'
#
loop_
_entity.id
_entity.type
_entity.pdbx_description
1 polymer ?
#
loop_
_entity_poly.entity_id
_entity_poly.type
_entity_poly.pdbx_seq_one_letter_code
_entity_poly.pdbx_strand_id
1 'polypeptide(L)'
;MLKEHNKVWCNKCTMDQAPHCKGCQKPIVAGDQNVEYKKTVWHKECFTCSQCKQVIGTASFFPKDDEIYCTSCHEQKFAKTCVKCKQAITCGGVAYQEQPYHSECFVCATCSKKLGGQRFTAVEDQFYCVDCYKSFVAKKCSGCKNPITGFGKGTNVVSHEGHSWHDYCFNCKKCSIPLANKPFVFHSEQVYCPTCAKKL
;
A
#
# COMPACT_ATOMS: atom_id res chain seq x y z
N MET A 1 12.74 0.91 -60.91
CA MET A 1 11.83 1.92 -60.33
C MET A 1 11.57 1.47 -58.91
N LEU A 2 11.80 2.22 -57.83
CA LEU A 2 11.80 3.67 -57.57
C LEU A 2 13.25 4.12 -57.27
N LYS A 3 13.97 4.85 -58.12
CA LYS A 3 13.90 6.31 -58.38
C LYS A 3 13.64 7.14 -57.13
N GLU A 4 14.70 7.64 -56.51
CA GLU A 4 15.02 9.08 -56.46
C GLU A 4 16.50 9.30 -56.09
N HIS A 5 17.22 9.84 -57.07
CA HIS A 5 18.49 10.58 -57.01
C HIS A 5 19.68 10.04 -56.19
N ASN A 6 20.57 9.38 -56.95
CA ASN A 6 22.00 9.21 -56.77
C ASN A 6 22.73 10.50 -56.29
N LYS A 7 22.63 10.82 -54.99
CA LYS A 7 23.44 11.84 -54.33
C LYS A 7 24.42 11.13 -53.39
N VAL A 8 25.69 11.14 -53.76
CA VAL A 8 26.79 10.84 -52.82
C VAL A 8 27.00 12.11 -52.01
N TRP A 9 26.52 12.11 -50.76
CA TRP A 9 26.65 13.26 -49.86
C TRP A 9 28.08 13.28 -49.31
N CYS A 10 28.81 14.40 -49.46
CA CYS A 10 30.10 14.54 -48.80
C CYS A 10 29.89 14.63 -47.27
N ASN A 11 30.91 14.33 -46.46
CA ASN A 11 30.84 14.43 -44.99
C ASN A 11 30.33 15.80 -44.49
N LYS A 12 30.50 16.87 -45.28
CA LYS A 12 29.99 18.21 -44.98
C LYS A 12 28.48 18.35 -45.21
N CYS A 13 27.90 17.63 -46.17
CA CYS A 13 26.46 17.68 -46.47
C CYS A 13 25.64 16.71 -45.61
N THR A 14 26.24 15.63 -45.09
CA THR A 14 25.61 14.77 -44.08
C THR A 14 25.54 15.45 -42.70
N MET A 15 26.46 16.37 -42.40
CA MET A 15 26.45 17.16 -41.16
C MET A 15 25.26 18.14 -41.07
N ASP A 16 24.80 18.71 -42.20
CA ASP A 16 23.71 19.71 -42.24
C ASP A 16 22.31 19.12 -41.90
N GLN A 17 22.17 17.79 -41.93
CA GLN A 17 20.94 17.08 -41.53
C GLN A 17 21.13 16.18 -40.31
N ALA A 18 22.33 16.19 -39.71
CA ALA A 18 22.62 15.38 -38.54
C ALA A 18 21.77 15.88 -37.35
N PRO A 19 21.10 14.98 -36.61
CA PRO A 19 20.31 15.39 -35.47
C PRO A 19 21.25 15.94 -34.38
N HIS A 20 20.88 17.07 -33.77
CA HIS A 20 21.72 17.76 -32.80
C HIS A 20 21.39 17.29 -31.38
N CYS A 21 22.42 17.02 -30.59
CA CYS A 21 22.25 16.62 -29.19
C CYS A 21 21.63 17.77 -28.38
N LYS A 22 20.48 17.53 -27.75
CA LYS A 22 19.81 18.54 -26.93
C LYS A 22 20.61 18.98 -25.70
N GLY A 23 21.49 18.13 -25.18
CA GLY A 23 22.33 18.41 -24.01
C GLY A 23 23.52 19.33 -24.29
N CYS A 24 24.26 19.10 -25.39
CA CYS A 24 25.47 19.87 -25.72
C CYS A 24 25.38 20.69 -27.01
N GLN A 25 24.26 20.61 -27.73
CA GLN A 25 23.99 21.28 -29.01
C GLN A 25 24.92 20.88 -30.18
N LYS A 26 25.78 19.87 -30.00
CA LYS A 26 26.65 19.35 -31.06
C LYS A 26 25.92 18.31 -31.93
N PRO A 27 26.23 18.20 -33.23
CA PRO A 27 25.66 17.16 -34.10
C PRO A 27 26.07 15.76 -33.62
N ILE A 28 25.14 14.82 -33.66
CA ILE A 28 25.41 13.39 -33.42
C ILE A 28 25.85 12.76 -34.74
N VAL A 29 27.07 12.24 -34.80
CA VAL A 29 27.66 11.68 -36.03
C VAL A 29 27.69 10.15 -36.02
N ALA A 30 27.99 9.58 -37.19
CA ALA A 30 28.11 8.13 -37.32
C ALA A 30 29.24 7.59 -36.41
N GLY A 31 28.89 6.71 -35.48
CA GLY A 31 29.81 6.14 -34.48
C GLY A 31 29.49 6.57 -33.04
N ASP A 32 28.72 7.64 -32.84
CA ASP A 32 28.33 8.10 -31.51
C ASP A 32 27.28 7.18 -30.87
N GLN A 33 27.46 6.90 -29.58
CA GLN A 33 26.40 6.30 -28.77
C GLN A 33 25.39 7.37 -28.41
N ASN A 34 24.14 7.19 -28.85
CA ASN A 34 23.06 8.13 -28.59
C ASN A 34 21.87 7.44 -27.90
N VAL A 35 20.99 8.28 -27.34
CA VAL A 35 19.70 7.89 -26.81
C VAL A 35 18.64 8.84 -27.37
N GLU A 36 17.46 8.30 -27.66
CA GLU A 36 16.33 9.05 -28.22
C GLU A 36 15.13 8.98 -27.29
N TYR A 37 14.49 10.14 -27.05
CA TYR A 37 13.22 10.24 -26.33
C TYR A 37 12.39 11.39 -26.90
N LYS A 38 11.11 11.15 -27.20
CA LYS A 38 10.17 12.12 -27.80
C LYS A 38 10.78 12.89 -29.00
N LYS A 39 11.42 12.17 -29.94
CA LYS A 39 12.07 12.74 -31.16
C LYS A 39 13.24 13.71 -30.87
N THR A 40 13.69 13.76 -29.62
CA THR A 40 14.88 14.50 -29.23
C THR A 40 15.99 13.50 -29.01
N VAL A 41 17.21 13.86 -29.40
CA VAL A 41 18.38 12.99 -29.27
C VAL A 41 19.41 13.58 -28.32
N TRP A 42 20.12 12.70 -27.63
CA TRP A 42 21.26 13.05 -26.79
C TRP A 42 22.41 12.09 -27.05
N HIS A 43 23.64 12.58 -26.95
CA HIS A 43 24.75 11.66 -26.68
C HIS A 43 24.47 10.91 -25.38
N LYS A 44 24.87 9.65 -25.31
CA LYS A 44 24.68 8.82 -24.11
C LYS A 44 25.23 9.50 -22.84
N GLU A 45 26.35 10.21 -22.95
CA GLU A 45 26.98 10.98 -21.86
C GLU A 45 26.27 12.31 -21.55
N CYS A 46 25.57 12.88 -22.53
CA CYS A 46 24.80 14.11 -22.35
C CYS A 46 23.40 13.85 -21.77
N PHE A 47 22.95 12.61 -21.75
CA PHE A 47 21.68 12.20 -21.15
C PHE A 47 21.82 12.05 -19.64
N THR A 48 21.74 13.18 -18.95
CA THR A 48 22.03 13.31 -17.51
C THR A 48 20.79 13.66 -16.70
N CYS A 49 20.79 13.27 -15.43
CA CYS A 49 19.75 13.65 -14.48
C CYS A 49 19.80 15.16 -14.21
N SER A 50 18.66 15.83 -14.27
CA SER A 50 18.54 17.27 -14.08
C SER A 50 18.93 17.71 -12.66
N GLN A 51 18.76 16.82 -11.68
CA GLN A 51 19.08 17.07 -10.27
C GLN A 51 20.52 16.72 -9.88
N CYS A 52 20.97 15.47 -10.06
CA CYS A 52 22.31 15.05 -9.64
C CYS A 52 23.39 15.17 -10.73
N LYS A 53 23.01 15.53 -11.96
CA LYS A 53 23.89 15.63 -13.15
C LYS A 53 24.61 14.34 -13.55
N GLN A 54 24.34 13.21 -12.89
CA GLN A 54 24.87 11.92 -13.30
C GLN A 54 24.28 11.46 -14.63
N VAL A 55 25.13 10.81 -15.44
CA VAL A 55 24.73 10.18 -16.71
C VAL A 55 23.75 9.04 -16.42
N ILE A 56 22.58 9.10 -17.05
CA ILE A 56 21.56 8.04 -16.99
C ILE A 56 21.87 6.98 -18.05
N GLY A 57 22.28 7.41 -19.25
CA GLY A 57 22.59 6.51 -20.36
C GLY A 57 21.37 5.65 -20.74
N THR A 58 21.50 4.33 -20.61
CA THR A 58 20.44 3.35 -20.91
C THR A 58 19.66 2.89 -19.68
N ALA A 59 19.92 3.46 -18.50
CA ALA A 59 19.17 3.15 -17.29
C ALA A 59 17.74 3.72 -17.35
N SER A 60 16.86 3.22 -16.49
CA SER A 60 15.50 3.74 -16.36
C SER A 60 15.51 5.21 -15.94
N PHE A 61 14.58 5.99 -16.49
CA PHE A 61 14.47 7.42 -16.26
C PHE A 61 13.01 7.87 -16.20
N PHE A 62 12.81 9.05 -15.61
CA PHE A 62 11.49 9.64 -15.39
C PHE A 62 11.46 11.08 -15.92
N PRO A 63 10.73 11.33 -17.02
CA PRO A 63 10.56 12.67 -17.57
C PRO A 63 9.43 13.42 -16.86
N LYS A 64 9.67 14.68 -16.48
CA LYS A 64 8.68 15.56 -15.81
C LYS A 64 8.98 17.02 -16.10
N ASP A 65 7.98 17.77 -16.60
CA ASP A 65 8.09 19.20 -16.93
C ASP A 65 9.32 19.55 -17.79
N ASP A 66 9.55 18.77 -18.85
CA ASP A 66 10.73 18.82 -19.76
C ASP A 66 12.10 18.54 -19.11
N GLU A 67 12.14 18.21 -17.83
CA GLU A 67 13.32 17.71 -17.14
C GLU A 67 13.34 16.18 -17.09
N ILE A 68 14.56 15.63 -17.07
CA ILE A 68 14.78 14.18 -16.99
C ILE A 68 15.45 13.86 -15.66
N TYR A 69 14.91 12.91 -14.93
CA TYR A 69 15.42 12.48 -13.63
C TYR A 69 15.86 11.02 -13.68
N CYS A 70 16.95 10.70 -13.01
CA CYS A 70 17.28 9.30 -12.70
C CYS A 70 16.26 8.75 -11.69
N THR A 71 16.11 7.42 -11.64
CA THR A 71 15.20 6.73 -10.71
C THR A 71 15.32 7.24 -9.28
N SER A 72 16.55 7.31 -8.74
CA SER A 72 16.79 7.75 -7.37
C SER A 72 16.35 9.19 -7.10
N CYS A 73 16.66 10.13 -8.00
CA CYS A 73 16.25 11.54 -7.84
C CYS A 73 14.73 11.72 -8.01
N HIS A 74 14.12 11.00 -8.96
CA HIS A 74 12.68 11.04 -9.14
C HIS A 74 11.96 10.49 -7.90
N GLU A 75 12.37 9.33 -7.41
CA GLU A 75 11.86 8.76 -6.17
C GLU A 75 12.05 9.72 -5.00
N GLN A 76 13.23 10.31 -4.80
CA GLN A 76 13.42 11.27 -3.70
C GLN A 76 12.54 12.52 -3.81
N LYS A 77 12.36 13.08 -5.01
CA LYS A 77 11.62 14.33 -5.22
C LYS A 77 10.11 14.13 -5.20
N PHE A 78 9.62 12.96 -5.62
CA PHE A 78 8.19 12.70 -5.81
C PHE A 78 7.66 11.50 -5.03
N ALA A 79 8.47 10.88 -4.17
CA ALA A 79 8.02 9.81 -3.29
C ALA A 79 6.90 10.29 -2.38
N LYS A 80 5.93 9.42 -2.20
CA LYS A 80 4.92 9.59 -1.16
C LYS A 80 5.58 9.40 0.21
N THR A 81 5.10 10.11 1.22
CA THR A 81 5.62 10.01 2.59
C THR A 81 4.85 8.99 3.39
N CYS A 82 5.54 8.04 4.02
CA CYS A 82 4.91 7.03 4.88
C CYS A 82 4.20 7.68 6.07
N VAL A 83 2.93 7.33 6.27
CA VAL A 83 2.13 7.91 7.37
C VAL A 83 2.66 7.51 8.75
N LYS A 84 3.23 6.30 8.89
CA LYS A 84 3.76 5.80 10.16
C LYS A 84 5.11 6.43 10.55
N CYS A 85 6.13 6.34 9.70
CA CYS A 85 7.49 6.78 10.04
C CYS A 85 7.84 8.18 9.52
N LYS A 86 6.96 8.81 8.74
CA LYS A 86 7.15 10.14 8.13
C LYS A 86 8.33 10.25 7.16
N GLN A 87 8.90 9.13 6.72
CA GLN A 87 9.98 9.10 5.71
C GLN A 87 9.43 8.85 4.30
N ALA A 88 10.17 9.30 3.29
CA ALA A 88 9.85 9.06 1.89
C ALA A 88 9.84 7.55 1.56
N ILE A 89 8.84 7.13 0.78
CA ILE A 89 8.71 5.78 0.24
C ILE A 89 9.35 5.78 -1.13
N THR A 90 10.64 5.44 -1.18
CA THR A 90 11.42 5.41 -2.42
C THR A 90 11.24 4.11 -3.19
N CYS A 91 11.15 2.97 -2.51
CA CYS A 91 11.04 1.67 -3.17
C CYS A 91 10.00 0.77 -2.50
N GLY A 92 8.99 0.36 -3.29
CA GLY A 92 7.92 -0.51 -2.81
C GLY A 92 7.05 0.15 -1.73
N GLY A 93 5.82 -0.30 -1.57
CA GLY A 93 4.94 0.26 -0.57
C GLY A 93 3.55 -0.32 -0.65
N VAL A 94 2.75 -0.02 0.35
CA VAL A 94 1.35 -0.43 0.41
C VAL A 94 0.48 0.78 0.69
N ALA A 95 -0.71 0.78 0.12
CA ALA A 95 -1.73 1.79 0.38
C ALA A 95 -2.85 1.17 1.21
N TYR A 96 -3.22 1.83 2.30
CA TYR A 96 -4.38 1.49 3.11
C TYR A 96 -5.22 2.74 3.29
N GLN A 97 -6.52 2.70 2.92
CA GLN A 97 -7.41 3.87 2.94
C GLN A 97 -6.77 5.10 2.25
N GLU A 98 -6.19 4.87 1.06
CA GLU A 98 -5.45 5.86 0.25
C GLU A 98 -4.19 6.44 0.91
N GLN A 99 -3.89 6.05 2.14
CA GLN A 99 -2.69 6.46 2.85
C GLN A 99 -1.51 5.54 2.53
N PRO A 100 -0.33 6.12 2.20
CA PRO A 100 0.84 5.34 1.82
C PRO A 100 1.67 4.93 3.06
N TYR A 101 2.16 3.70 3.03
CA TYR A 101 3.03 3.11 4.06
C TYR A 101 4.18 2.35 3.41
N HIS A 102 5.35 2.32 4.06
CA HIS A 102 6.36 1.30 3.75
C HIS A 102 5.79 -0.09 4.07
N SER A 103 6.19 -1.09 3.31
CA SER A 103 5.84 -2.50 3.56
C SER A 103 6.26 -2.96 4.97
N GLU A 104 7.36 -2.40 5.49
CA GLU A 104 7.93 -2.64 6.82
C GLU A 104 7.21 -1.85 7.92
N CYS A 105 6.56 -0.75 7.56
CA CYS A 105 5.75 0.03 8.49
C CYS A 105 4.35 -0.57 8.65
N PHE A 106 3.83 -1.17 7.59
CA PHE A 106 2.50 -1.79 7.56
C PHE A 106 2.54 -3.26 8.01
N VAL A 107 2.80 -3.43 9.30
CA VAL A 107 3.02 -4.72 9.95
C VAL A 107 2.13 -4.91 11.16
N CYS A 108 1.90 -6.15 11.56
CA CYS A 108 1.22 -6.49 12.81
C CYS A 108 1.99 -5.93 14.02
N ALA A 109 1.33 -5.19 14.91
CA ALA A 109 1.94 -4.63 16.10
C ALA A 109 2.45 -5.69 17.09
N THR A 110 1.90 -6.91 17.05
CA THR A 110 2.29 -8.00 17.96
C THR A 110 3.41 -8.87 17.40
N CYS A 111 3.34 -9.26 16.13
CA CYS A 111 4.26 -10.24 15.53
C CYS A 111 5.11 -9.70 14.38
N SER A 112 5.00 -8.41 14.07
CA SER A 112 5.74 -7.72 13.00
C SER A 112 5.55 -8.31 11.58
N LYS A 113 4.56 -9.19 11.39
CA LYS A 113 4.23 -9.76 10.08
C LYS A 113 3.71 -8.66 9.14
N LYS A 114 4.25 -8.58 7.92
CA LYS A 114 3.77 -7.68 6.87
C LYS A 114 2.31 -7.99 6.53
N LEU A 115 1.48 -6.94 6.48
CA LEU A 115 0.03 -7.08 6.28
C LEU A 115 -0.44 -6.75 4.86
N GLY A 116 0.48 -6.31 3.98
CA GLY A 116 0.17 -6.05 2.58
C GLY A 116 -0.44 -7.28 1.89
N GLY A 117 -1.65 -7.13 1.34
CA GLY A 117 -2.39 -8.20 0.68
C GLY A 117 -2.91 -9.31 1.61
N GLN A 118 -2.80 -9.14 2.93
CA GLN A 118 -3.29 -10.11 3.92
C GLN A 118 -4.58 -9.59 4.58
N ARG A 119 -5.32 -10.48 5.25
CA ARG A 119 -6.43 -10.06 6.14
C ARG A 119 -5.86 -9.53 7.44
N PHE A 120 -6.35 -8.38 7.89
CA PHE A 120 -5.96 -7.74 9.15
C PHE A 120 -7.11 -6.90 9.72
N THR A 121 -6.91 -6.35 10.91
CA THR A 121 -7.78 -5.34 11.51
C THR A 121 -6.96 -4.16 12.01
N ALA A 122 -7.56 -2.97 11.98
CA ALA A 122 -7.00 -1.79 12.64
C ALA A 122 -7.76 -1.55 13.96
N VAL A 123 -7.02 -1.27 15.03
CA VAL A 123 -7.54 -0.94 16.37
C VAL A 123 -6.66 0.15 16.94
N GLU A 124 -7.23 1.29 17.31
CA GLU A 124 -6.50 2.42 17.92
C GLU A 124 -5.20 2.76 17.18
N ASP A 125 -5.30 2.96 15.86
CA ASP A 125 -4.18 3.28 14.95
C ASP A 125 -3.08 2.20 14.84
N GLN A 126 -3.26 1.04 15.45
CA GLN A 126 -2.38 -0.12 15.31
C GLN A 126 -3.02 -1.19 14.41
N PHE A 127 -2.17 -1.88 13.66
CA PHE A 127 -2.62 -2.97 12.78
C PHE A 127 -2.31 -4.32 13.41
N TYR A 128 -3.24 -5.26 13.31
CA TYR A 128 -3.09 -6.62 13.82
C TYR A 128 -3.46 -7.64 12.76
N CYS A 129 -2.64 -8.68 12.59
CA CYS A 129 -3.07 -9.84 11.82
C CYS A 129 -4.24 -10.53 12.53
N VAL A 130 -5.05 -11.28 11.78
CA VAL A 130 -6.25 -11.95 12.31
C VAL A 130 -5.94 -12.82 13.53
N ASP A 131 -4.81 -13.54 13.52
CA ASP A 131 -4.43 -14.46 14.59
C ASP A 131 -4.01 -13.71 15.86
N CYS A 132 -3.17 -12.68 15.73
CA CYS A 132 -2.77 -11.87 16.88
C CYS A 132 -3.95 -11.09 17.45
N TYR A 133 -4.83 -10.57 16.60
CA TYR A 133 -6.04 -9.91 17.06
C TYR A 133 -6.90 -10.87 17.88
N LYS A 134 -7.19 -12.07 17.37
CA LYS A 134 -7.98 -13.09 18.07
C LYS A 134 -7.38 -13.48 19.42
N SER A 135 -6.06 -13.63 19.49
CA SER A 135 -5.38 -14.15 20.68
C SER A 135 -5.17 -13.11 21.77
N PHE A 136 -4.85 -11.87 21.39
CA PHE A 136 -4.31 -10.88 22.33
C PHE A 136 -5.15 -9.61 22.47
N VAL A 137 -6.03 -9.30 21.50
CA VAL A 137 -6.74 -8.01 21.47
C VAL A 137 -8.26 -8.17 21.57
N ALA A 138 -8.82 -9.16 20.90
CA ALA A 138 -10.25 -9.38 20.83
C ALA A 138 -10.85 -9.71 22.21
N LYS A 139 -11.96 -9.05 22.56
CA LYS A 139 -12.76 -9.40 23.75
C LYS A 139 -13.25 -10.85 23.62
N LYS A 140 -13.21 -11.61 24.72
CA LYS A 140 -13.69 -12.99 24.75
C LYS A 140 -15.16 -13.04 25.12
N CYS A 141 -15.91 -13.90 24.44
CA CYS A 141 -17.31 -14.13 24.74
C CYS A 141 -17.45 -14.77 26.13
N SER A 142 -18.29 -14.20 26.98
CA SER A 142 -18.46 -14.67 28.35
C SER A 142 -19.17 -16.04 28.40
N GLY A 143 -19.97 -16.36 27.36
CA GLY A 143 -20.66 -17.65 27.20
C GLY A 143 -19.77 -18.77 26.66
N CYS A 144 -19.13 -18.58 25.50
CA CYS A 144 -18.36 -19.65 24.83
C CYS A 144 -16.83 -19.52 24.97
N LYS A 145 -16.34 -18.44 25.61
CA LYS A 145 -14.92 -18.10 25.80
C LYS A 145 -14.10 -17.86 24.52
N ASN A 146 -14.71 -18.04 23.34
CA ASN A 146 -14.07 -17.72 22.07
C ASN A 146 -14.00 -16.21 21.82
N PRO A 147 -12.98 -15.72 21.08
CA PRO A 147 -12.87 -14.32 20.69
C PRO A 147 -14.09 -13.82 19.91
N ILE A 148 -14.55 -12.62 20.25
CA ILE A 148 -15.56 -11.88 19.50
C ILE A 148 -14.83 -11.09 18.41
N THR A 149 -14.99 -11.52 17.15
CA THR A 149 -14.31 -10.90 16.00
C THR A 149 -15.29 -10.59 14.89
N GLY A 150 -15.10 -9.49 14.18
CA GLY A 150 -15.91 -9.13 13.00
C GLY A 150 -15.66 -10.02 11.77
N PHE A 151 -14.82 -11.06 11.88
CA PHE A 151 -14.43 -11.94 10.77
C PHE A 151 -15.14 -13.31 10.80
N GLY A 152 -16.00 -13.57 11.79
CA GLY A 152 -16.64 -14.87 12.03
C GLY A 152 -18.17 -14.84 11.93
N LYS A 153 -18.81 -15.95 12.33
CA LYS A 153 -20.27 -16.02 12.46
C LYS A 153 -20.71 -15.09 13.59
N GLY A 154 -21.61 -14.16 13.30
CA GLY A 154 -22.15 -13.20 14.27
C GLY A 154 -21.29 -11.94 14.40
N THR A 155 -21.65 -10.91 13.62
CA THR A 155 -21.11 -9.55 13.75
C THR A 155 -21.70 -8.81 14.95
N ASN A 156 -22.84 -9.28 15.46
CA ASN A 156 -23.57 -8.65 16.53
C ASN A 156 -23.04 -9.10 17.89
N VAL A 157 -22.87 -8.12 18.78
CA VAL A 157 -22.31 -8.29 20.13
C VAL A 157 -23.31 -7.75 21.13
N VAL A 158 -23.57 -8.53 22.18
CA VAL A 158 -24.32 -8.08 23.35
C VAL A 158 -23.31 -7.77 24.44
N SER A 159 -23.39 -6.58 25.04
CA SER A 159 -22.52 -6.17 26.13
C SER A 159 -23.33 -5.70 27.34
N HIS A 160 -22.97 -6.19 28.53
CA HIS A 160 -23.63 -5.83 29.79
C HIS A 160 -22.64 -5.99 30.95
N GLU A 161 -22.58 -5.01 31.87
CA GLU A 161 -21.73 -5.04 33.08
C GLU A 161 -20.30 -5.54 32.83
N GLY A 162 -19.62 -4.98 31.82
CA GLY A 162 -18.24 -5.34 31.45
C GLY A 162 -18.09 -6.68 30.72
N HIS A 163 -19.14 -7.49 30.65
CA HIS A 163 -19.17 -8.75 29.91
C HIS A 163 -19.62 -8.52 28.47
N SER A 164 -19.20 -9.41 27.59
CA SER A 164 -19.57 -9.39 26.17
C SER A 164 -19.86 -10.80 25.69
N TRP A 165 -20.86 -10.95 24.84
CA TRP A 165 -21.27 -12.21 24.24
C TRP A 165 -21.48 -12.03 22.73
N HIS A 166 -21.26 -13.09 21.98
CA HIS A 166 -21.88 -13.18 20.66
C HIS A 166 -23.40 -13.17 20.84
N ASP A 167 -24.13 -12.54 19.91
CA ASP A 167 -25.60 -12.52 19.89
C ASP A 167 -26.22 -13.91 20.09
N TYR A 168 -25.71 -14.92 19.37
CA TYR A 168 -26.17 -16.31 19.46
C TYR A 168 -25.70 -17.05 20.74
N CYS A 169 -24.75 -16.48 21.49
CA CYS A 169 -24.31 -16.98 22.79
C CYS A 169 -25.08 -16.34 23.94
N PHE A 170 -25.88 -15.30 23.69
CA PHE A 170 -26.64 -14.59 24.70
C PHE A 170 -28.00 -15.25 24.94
N ASN A 171 -27.95 -16.42 25.57
CA ASN A 171 -29.11 -17.27 25.82
C ASN A 171 -29.36 -17.45 27.32
N CYS A 172 -30.62 -17.68 27.70
CA CYS A 172 -30.96 -18.04 29.07
C CYS A 172 -30.20 -19.30 29.50
N LYS A 173 -29.46 -19.26 30.61
CA LYS A 173 -28.70 -20.43 31.09
C LYS A 173 -29.56 -21.68 31.32
N LYS A 174 -30.83 -21.50 31.71
CA LYS A 174 -31.72 -22.59 32.14
C LYS A 174 -32.53 -23.20 30.99
N CYS A 175 -33.06 -22.39 30.08
CA CYS A 175 -33.93 -22.85 28.99
C CYS A 175 -33.35 -22.61 27.59
N SER A 176 -32.14 -22.05 27.49
CA SER A 176 -31.41 -21.82 26.23
C SER A 176 -32.11 -20.91 25.22
N ILE A 177 -33.20 -20.23 25.59
CA ILE A 177 -33.86 -19.28 24.69
C ILE A 177 -32.93 -18.10 24.39
N PRO A 178 -32.87 -17.61 23.13
CA PRO A 178 -32.14 -16.40 22.80
C PRO A 178 -32.75 -15.18 23.48
N LEU A 179 -31.90 -14.40 24.16
CA LEU A 179 -32.25 -13.21 24.90
C LEU A 179 -31.69 -11.92 24.28
N ALA A 180 -31.02 -12.03 23.13
CA ALA A 180 -30.59 -10.86 22.39
C ALA A 180 -31.81 -9.98 22.07
N ASN A 181 -31.72 -8.71 22.43
CA ASN A 181 -32.81 -7.72 22.29
C ASN A 181 -34.11 -8.08 23.03
N LYS A 182 -34.06 -8.93 24.07
CA LYS A 182 -35.20 -9.26 24.93
C LYS A 182 -34.91 -8.91 26.39
N PRO A 183 -35.95 -8.74 27.23
CA PRO A 183 -35.76 -8.58 28.67
C PRO A 183 -34.99 -9.78 29.25
N PHE A 184 -34.02 -9.50 30.12
CA PHE A 184 -33.21 -10.50 30.79
C PHE A 184 -32.92 -10.07 32.24
N VAL A 185 -32.50 -11.04 33.05
CA VAL A 185 -31.96 -10.82 34.40
C VAL A 185 -30.54 -11.33 34.41
N PHE A 186 -29.60 -10.50 34.84
CA PHE A 186 -28.21 -10.89 35.06
C PHE A 186 -28.00 -11.16 36.55
N HIS A 187 -27.60 -12.39 36.88
CA HIS A 187 -27.40 -12.82 38.26
C HIS A 187 -26.26 -13.81 38.33
N SER A 188 -25.30 -13.60 39.24
CA SER A 188 -24.12 -14.45 39.43
C SER A 188 -23.36 -14.75 38.12
N GLU A 189 -23.08 -13.70 37.34
CA GLU A 189 -22.40 -13.78 36.03
C GLU A 189 -23.12 -14.59 34.95
N GLN A 190 -24.41 -14.89 35.15
CA GLN A 190 -25.22 -15.70 34.25
C GLN A 190 -26.46 -14.91 33.80
N VAL A 191 -26.89 -15.17 32.56
CA VAL A 191 -28.04 -14.51 31.93
C VAL A 191 -29.25 -15.43 32.01
N TYR A 192 -30.37 -14.91 32.51
CA TYR A 192 -31.63 -15.63 32.64
C TYR A 192 -32.77 -14.86 31.99
N CYS A 193 -33.76 -15.59 31.46
CA CYS A 193 -35.02 -14.97 31.06
C CYS A 193 -35.85 -14.63 32.31
N PRO A 194 -36.78 -13.66 32.24
CA PRO A 194 -37.61 -13.27 33.39
C PRO A 194 -38.35 -14.45 34.04
N THR A 195 -38.83 -15.39 33.24
CA THR A 195 -39.54 -16.59 33.73
C THR A 195 -38.63 -17.54 34.51
N CYS A 196 -37.38 -17.72 34.07
CA CYS A 196 -36.42 -18.57 34.77
C CYS A 196 -35.83 -17.87 35.99
N ALA A 197 -35.67 -16.55 35.94
CA ALA A 197 -35.15 -15.75 37.04
C ALA A 197 -36.06 -15.74 38.27
N LYS A 198 -37.39 -15.82 38.07
CA LYS A 198 -38.36 -15.99 39.17
C LYS A 198 -38.20 -17.27 39.98
N LYS A 199 -37.37 -18.21 39.51
CA LYS A 199 -37.11 -19.52 40.14
C LYS A 199 -35.66 -19.64 40.62
N LEU A 200 -34.97 -18.52 40.76
CA LEU A 200 -33.62 -18.42 41.33
C LEU A 200 -33.70 -18.14 42.83
#